data_AF-A0A957DQK9-F1
#
_entry.id   AF-A0A957DQK9-F1
#
_cell.length_a   1.000
_cell.length_b   1.000
_cell.length_c   1.000
_cell.angle_alpha   90.00
_cell.angle_beta   90.00
_cell.angle_gamma   90.00
#
_symmetry.space_group_name_H-M   'P 1'
#
loop_
_entity.id
_entity.type
_entity.pdbx_description
1 polymer ?
#
loop_
_entity_poly.entity_id
_entity_poly.type
_entity_poly.pdbx_seq_one_letter_code
_entity_poly.pdbx_strand_id
1 'polypeptide(L)'
;ENRNVLLDLQTTIRYYNVMRRYQQLYDPTAYFLTAWLPYPGSLQSEGNPADLTRHPQAEINVTLEAMLQAADTALRTNDYNKANVLLDSIIRVLDNDGVFIDPLAASYLNLVRLLANQGFEVQQVALDGERAIVQVTGGNTAVLTQLTLVQTGQSWTLSN
;
A
#
# COMPACT_ATOMS: atom_id res chain seq x y z
N GLU A 1 9.56 28.71 -0.14
CA GLU A 1 10.46 27.78 0.58
C GLU A 1 9.86 27.21 1.86
N ASN A 2 9.62 28.01 2.91
CA ASN A 2 9.19 27.50 4.23
C ASN A 2 7.89 26.66 4.25
N ARG A 3 6.92 26.93 3.35
CA ARG A 3 5.66 26.18 3.30
C ARG A 3 5.84 24.73 2.85
N ASN A 4 6.71 24.46 1.87
CA ASN A 4 6.90 23.10 1.34
C ASN A 4 7.66 22.25 2.35
N VAL A 5 8.67 22.81 3.02
CA VAL A 5 9.40 22.15 4.11
C VAL A 5 8.46 21.82 5.28
N LEU A 6 7.54 22.74 5.61
CA LEU A 6 6.54 22.48 6.66
C LEU A 6 5.57 21.36 6.27
N LEU A 7 5.05 21.36 5.04
CA LEU A 7 4.15 20.32 4.54
C LEU A 7 4.83 18.95 4.48
N ASP A 8 6.08 18.91 4.04
CA ASP A 8 6.90 17.71 4.04
C ASP A 8 7.04 17.14 5.45
N LEU A 9 7.49 17.95 6.41
CA LEU A 9 7.67 17.53 7.79
C LEU A 9 6.35 17.04 8.41
N GLN A 10 5.26 17.78 8.23
CA GLN A 10 3.94 17.41 8.75
C GLN A 10 3.45 16.09 8.15
N THR A 11 3.58 15.93 6.83
CA THR A 11 3.13 14.72 6.13
C THR A 11 4.00 13.52 6.51
N THR A 12 5.31 13.70 6.65
CA THR A 12 6.26 12.67 7.09
C THR A 12 5.94 12.20 8.51
N ILE A 13 5.74 13.12 9.45
CA ILE A 13 5.36 12.76 10.84
C ILE A 13 4.03 12.00 10.84
N ARG A 14 3.06 12.50 10.07
CA ARG A 14 1.74 11.87 9.95
C ARG A 14 1.85 10.45 9.37
N TYR A 15 2.64 10.26 8.33
CA TYR A 15 2.91 8.97 7.69
C TYR A 15 3.39 7.94 8.72
N TYR A 16 4.46 8.25 9.45
CA TYR A 16 5.03 7.32 10.43
C TYR A 16 4.08 7.05 11.62
N ASN A 17 3.23 8.00 11.99
CA ASN A 17 2.22 7.79 13.03
C ASN A 17 1.11 6.82 12.57
N VAL A 18 0.64 6.95 11.32
CA VAL A 18 -0.36 6.04 10.74
C VAL A 18 0.22 4.65 10.56
N MET A 19 1.43 4.54 10.02
CA MET A 19 2.15 3.27 9.88
C MET A 19 2.30 2.54 11.22
N ARG A 20 2.72 3.27 12.26
CA ARG A 20 2.85 2.71 13.62
C ARG A 20 1.51 2.21 14.16
N ARG A 21 0.42 2.94 13.92
CA ARG A 21 -0.92 2.54 14.35
C ARG A 21 -1.39 1.28 13.61
N TYR A 22 -1.13 1.19 12.31
CA TYR A 22 -1.38 -0.03 11.54
C TYR A 22 -0.65 -1.22 12.15
N GLN A 23 0.66 -1.10 12.40
CA GLN A 23 1.47 -2.17 12.99
C GLN A 23 0.94 -2.61 14.36
N GLN A 24 0.57 -1.67 15.24
CA GLN A 24 0.01 -2.01 16.55
C GLN A 24 -1.27 -2.86 16.48
N LEU A 25 -2.11 -2.60 15.47
CA LEU A 25 -3.41 -3.25 15.32
C LEU A 25 -3.34 -4.56 14.52
N TYR A 26 -2.54 -4.59 13.46
CA TYR A 26 -2.62 -5.66 12.45
C TYR A 26 -1.30 -6.34 12.10
N ASP A 27 -0.15 -5.75 12.45
CA ASP A 27 1.18 -6.39 12.32
C ASP A 27 2.06 -6.13 13.56
N PRO A 28 1.67 -6.66 14.73
CA PRO A 28 2.40 -6.42 15.98
C PRO A 28 3.77 -7.08 15.98
N THR A 29 4.00 -8.06 15.10
CA THR A 29 5.30 -8.70 14.88
C THR A 29 6.32 -7.74 14.26
N ALA A 30 5.89 -6.87 13.33
CA ALA A 30 6.77 -5.84 12.77
C ALA A 30 6.99 -4.65 13.72
N TYR A 31 6.05 -4.36 14.63
CA TYR A 31 6.12 -3.20 15.56
C TYR A 31 7.40 -3.17 16.42
N PHE A 32 7.97 -4.33 16.74
CA PHE A 32 9.12 -4.44 17.66
C PHE A 32 10.45 -4.80 16.99
N LEU A 33 10.48 -5.14 15.70
CA LEU A 33 11.65 -5.82 15.13
C LEU A 33 12.53 -4.97 14.21
N THR A 34 12.01 -4.05 13.39
CA THR A 34 12.87 -3.26 12.48
C THR A 34 12.05 -2.11 11.88
N ALA A 35 12.70 -1.05 11.41
CA ALA A 35 12.04 -0.05 10.59
C ALA A 35 11.43 -0.73 9.35
N TRP A 36 10.11 -0.94 9.35
CA TRP A 36 9.39 -1.37 8.16
C TRP A 36 9.48 -0.23 7.16
N LEU A 37 10.30 -0.41 6.13
CA LEU A 37 10.36 0.47 4.98
C LEU A 37 9.42 -0.11 3.93
N PRO A 38 8.51 0.69 3.35
CA PRO A 38 7.76 0.30 2.17
C PRO A 38 8.78 -0.01 1.05
N TYR A 39 9.00 -1.28 0.74
CA TYR A 39 10.00 -1.74 -0.21
C TYR A 39 9.37 -1.91 -1.61
N PRO A 40 9.84 -1.16 -2.62
CA PRO A 40 9.95 -1.74 -3.96
C PRO A 40 11.09 -1.11 -4.80
N GLY A 41 12.25 -0.82 -4.22
CA GLY A 41 13.29 -0.03 -4.89
C GLY A 41 14.59 -0.75 -5.29
N SER A 42 15.14 -1.64 -4.46
CA SER A 42 16.56 -2.02 -4.58
C SER A 42 16.88 -3.51 -4.41
N LEU A 43 15.91 -4.41 -4.54
CA LEU A 43 16.15 -5.86 -4.42
C LEU A 43 15.69 -6.64 -5.65
N GLN A 44 16.07 -6.18 -6.85
CA GLN A 44 16.01 -7.05 -8.04
C GLN A 44 17.05 -8.18 -8.03
N SER A 45 17.94 -8.27 -7.03
CA SER A 45 18.95 -9.35 -6.99
C SER A 45 19.31 -9.95 -5.62
N GLU A 46 18.90 -9.39 -4.47
CA GLU A 46 19.40 -9.87 -3.16
C GLU A 46 18.35 -9.88 -2.02
N GLY A 47 17.05 -9.86 -2.34
CA GLY A 47 16.01 -9.92 -1.31
C GLY A 47 15.93 -11.31 -0.69
N ASN A 48 16.13 -11.41 0.63
CA ASN A 48 15.92 -12.65 1.38
C ASN A 48 14.44 -13.06 1.25
N PRO A 49 14.11 -14.20 0.61
CA PRO A 49 12.72 -14.65 0.45
C PRO A 49 11.99 -14.81 1.78
N ALA A 50 12.71 -14.92 2.90
CA ALA A 50 12.13 -15.03 4.23
C ALA A 50 11.32 -13.79 4.65
N ASP A 51 11.63 -12.58 4.16
CA ASP A 51 10.87 -11.38 4.54
C ASP A 51 9.49 -11.35 3.86
N LEU A 52 9.35 -11.96 2.67
CA LEU A 52 8.05 -12.19 1.99
C LEU A 52 7.15 -13.16 2.77
N THR A 53 7.70 -13.92 3.72
CA THR A 53 6.94 -14.88 4.55
C THR A 53 6.67 -14.39 5.97
N ARG A 54 7.13 -13.17 6.33
CA ARG A 54 7.11 -12.65 7.71
C ARG A 54 6.05 -11.59 7.99
N HIS A 55 5.36 -11.08 6.98
CA HIS A 55 4.25 -10.14 7.18
C HIS A 55 2.89 -10.85 7.11
N PRO A 56 1.87 -10.37 7.83
CA PRO A 56 0.53 -10.95 7.78
C PRO A 56 -0.09 -10.90 6.37
N GLN A 57 -0.38 -12.05 5.76
CA GLN A 57 -0.95 -12.15 4.40
C GLN A 57 -2.47 -11.98 4.32
N ALA A 58 -3.12 -11.59 5.42
CA ALA A 58 -4.55 -11.34 5.40
C ALA A 58 -4.87 -10.15 4.46
N GLU A 59 -5.99 -10.23 3.75
CA GLU A 59 -6.41 -9.22 2.76
C GLU A 59 -6.35 -7.78 3.29
N ILE A 60 -6.74 -7.57 4.55
CA ILE A 60 -6.67 -6.27 5.22
C ILE A 60 -5.24 -5.72 5.26
N ASN A 61 -4.25 -6.57 5.54
CA ASN A 61 -2.85 -6.18 5.65
C ASN A 61 -2.30 -5.81 4.28
N VAL A 62 -2.42 -6.70 3.30
CA VAL A 62 -1.98 -6.44 1.93
C VAL A 62 -2.59 -5.15 1.38
N THR A 63 -3.87 -4.89 1.69
CA THR A 63 -4.53 -3.65 1.26
C THR A 63 -3.98 -2.42 1.95
N LEU A 64 -3.83 -2.43 3.28
CA LEU A 64 -3.30 -1.30 4.04
C LEU A 64 -1.82 -1.03 3.71
N GLU A 65 -1.02 -2.09 3.53
CA GLU A 65 0.38 -2.00 3.12
C GLU A 65 0.51 -1.40 1.72
N ALA A 66 -0.30 -1.84 0.75
CA ALA A 66 -0.32 -1.24 -0.59
C ALA A 66 -0.69 0.25 -0.56
N MET A 67 -1.63 0.65 0.29
CA MET A 67 -1.99 2.07 0.48
C MET A 67 -0.87 2.87 1.16
N LEU A 68 -0.20 2.29 2.16
CA LEU A 68 0.96 2.90 2.83
C LEU A 68 2.14 3.07 1.86
N GLN A 69 2.38 2.08 0.98
CA GLN A 69 3.38 2.16 -0.08
C GLN A 69 3.05 3.27 -1.09
N ALA A 70 1.78 3.40 -1.48
CA ALA A 70 1.33 4.48 -2.35
C ALA A 70 1.50 5.86 -1.69
N ALA A 71 1.25 5.96 -0.37
CA ALA A 71 1.42 7.20 0.39
C ALA A 71 2.90 7.59 0.51
N ASP A 72 3.80 6.63 0.76
CA ASP A 72 5.25 6.84 0.78
C ASP A 72 5.77 7.28 -0.60
N THR A 73 5.28 6.64 -1.67
CA THR A 73 5.63 7.03 -3.04
C THR A 73 5.24 8.48 -3.31
N ALA A 74 4.00 8.86 -2.98
CA ALA A 74 3.52 10.23 -3.12
C ALA A 74 4.33 11.24 -2.29
N LEU A 75 4.69 10.89 -1.06
CA LEU A 75 5.55 11.70 -0.20
C LEU A 75 6.93 11.95 -0.84
N ARG A 76 7.59 10.88 -1.32
CA ARG A 76 8.91 10.97 -1.98
C ARG A 76 8.90 11.76 -3.28
N THR A 77 7.78 11.77 -4.01
CA THR A 77 7.59 12.60 -5.21
C THR A 77 7.04 13.99 -4.89
N ASN A 78 7.00 14.38 -3.61
CA ASN A 78 6.50 15.66 -3.10
C ASN A 78 5.02 15.94 -3.40
N ASP A 79 4.23 14.90 -3.71
CA ASP A 79 2.78 14.98 -3.83
C ASP A 79 2.13 14.80 -2.45
N TYR A 80 2.31 15.82 -1.61
CA TYR A 80 1.80 15.82 -0.24
C TYR A 80 0.27 15.73 -0.19
N ASN A 81 -0.42 16.25 -1.20
CA ASN A 81 -1.89 16.16 -1.25
C ASN A 81 -2.33 14.71 -1.42
N LYS A 82 -1.77 13.99 -2.39
CA LYS A 82 -2.07 12.56 -2.60
C LYS A 82 -1.68 11.71 -1.39
N ALA A 83 -0.51 11.97 -0.80
CA ALA A 83 -0.08 11.29 0.42
C ALA A 83 -1.09 11.49 1.56
N ASN A 84 -1.53 12.73 1.80
CA ASN A 84 -2.48 13.02 2.88
C ASN A 84 -3.86 12.41 2.66
N VAL A 85 -4.36 12.37 1.41
CA VAL A 85 -5.63 11.71 1.06
C VAL A 85 -5.56 10.21 1.32
N LEU A 86 -4.46 9.56 0.92
CA LEU A 86 -4.22 8.13 1.22
C LEU A 86 -4.18 7.89 2.73
N LEU A 87 -3.45 8.74 3.48
CA LEU A 87 -3.38 8.64 4.94
C LEU A 87 -4.74 8.85 5.61
N ASP A 88 -5.58 9.79 5.13
CA ASP A 88 -6.95 9.96 5.64
C ASP A 88 -7.81 8.71 5.42
N SER A 89 -7.70 8.11 4.24
CA SER A 89 -8.40 6.88 3.88
C SER A 89 -7.96 5.70 4.76
N ILE A 90 -6.65 5.54 4.98
CA ILE A 90 -6.09 4.53 5.90
C ILE A 90 -6.58 4.75 7.33
N ILE A 91 -6.53 5.98 7.84
CA ILE A 91 -7.01 6.31 9.19
C ILE A 91 -8.47 5.90 9.36
N ARG A 92 -9.33 6.16 8.37
CA ARG A 92 -10.74 5.73 8.43
C ARG A 92 -10.88 4.21 8.53
N VAL A 93 -10.06 3.44 7.82
CA VAL A 93 -10.07 1.97 7.96
C VAL A 93 -9.63 1.56 9.37
N LEU A 94 -8.57 2.18 9.91
CA LEU A 94 -8.08 1.90 11.26
C LEU A 94 -9.04 2.35 12.36
N ASP A 95 -9.83 3.41 12.13
CA ASP A 95 -10.86 3.93 13.05
C ASP A 95 -12.14 3.08 13.05
N ASN A 96 -12.40 2.34 11.97
CA ASN A 96 -13.58 1.50 11.80
C ASN A 96 -13.24 0.00 11.86
N ASP A 97 -12.32 -0.40 12.74
CA ASP A 97 -11.97 -1.80 13.00
C ASP A 97 -11.67 -2.62 11.72
N GLY A 98 -11.03 -1.99 10.74
CA GLY A 98 -10.61 -2.66 9.51
C GLY A 98 -11.67 -2.70 8.40
N VAL A 99 -12.79 -1.99 8.58
CA VAL A 99 -13.84 -1.92 7.55
C VAL A 99 -13.50 -0.85 6.50
N PHE A 100 -13.44 -1.28 5.24
CA PHE A 100 -13.12 -0.43 4.08
C PHE A 100 -14.35 0.32 3.54
N ILE A 101 -14.82 1.31 4.30
CA ILE A 101 -16.00 2.14 3.94
C ILE A 101 -15.63 3.25 2.95
N ASP A 102 -14.43 3.82 3.12
CA ASP A 102 -13.95 4.89 2.26
C ASP A 102 -13.79 4.43 0.81
N PRO A 103 -14.29 5.17 -0.21
CA PRO A 103 -14.25 4.72 -1.60
C PRO A 103 -12.85 4.41 -2.13
N LEU A 104 -11.83 5.17 -1.69
CA LEU A 104 -10.45 4.92 -2.10
C LEU A 104 -9.95 3.61 -1.48
N ALA A 105 -10.16 3.42 -0.18
CA ALA A 105 -9.81 2.18 0.51
C ALA A 105 -10.54 0.97 -0.09
N ALA A 106 -11.84 1.09 -0.36
CA ALA A 106 -12.64 0.05 -0.99
C ALA A 106 -12.13 -0.30 -2.41
N SER A 107 -11.67 0.69 -3.18
CA SER A 107 -11.09 0.45 -4.51
C SER A 107 -9.79 -0.35 -4.42
N TYR A 108 -8.90 -0.01 -3.47
CA TYR A 108 -7.69 -0.81 -3.20
C TYR A 108 -8.05 -2.24 -2.78
N LEU A 109 -9.04 -2.41 -1.89
CA LEU A 109 -9.49 -3.73 -1.45
C LEU A 109 -9.99 -4.59 -2.62
N ASN A 110 -10.80 -4.01 -3.50
CA ASN A 110 -11.33 -4.71 -4.67
C ASN A 110 -10.21 -5.13 -5.64
N LEU A 111 -9.19 -4.28 -5.82
CA LEU A 111 -8.01 -4.59 -6.61
C LEU A 111 -7.20 -5.75 -5.99
N VAL A 112 -6.95 -5.70 -4.68
CA VAL A 112 -6.25 -6.77 -3.95
C VAL A 112 -7.00 -8.09 -4.06
N ARG A 113 -8.32 -8.08 -3.85
CA ARG A 113 -9.18 -9.27 -4.02
C ARG A 113 -9.12 -9.87 -5.41
N LEU A 114 -9.22 -9.01 -6.44
CA LEU A 114 -9.17 -9.45 -7.82
C LEU A 114 -7.87 -10.20 -8.13
N LEU A 115 -6.74 -9.64 -7.69
CA LEU A 115 -5.41 -10.19 -7.97
C LEU A 115 -5.11 -11.43 -7.10
N ALA A 116 -5.52 -11.42 -5.84
CA ALA A 116 -5.44 -12.58 -4.95
C ALA A 116 -6.21 -13.79 -5.51
N ASN A 117 -7.42 -13.56 -6.05
CA ASN A 117 -8.21 -14.60 -6.72
C ASN A 117 -7.53 -15.18 -7.97
N GLN A 118 -6.53 -14.49 -8.53
CA GLN A 118 -5.73 -14.94 -9.66
C GLN A 118 -4.37 -15.53 -9.23
N GLY A 119 -4.13 -15.66 -7.93
CA GLY A 119 -2.88 -16.21 -7.38
C GLY A 119 -1.73 -15.21 -7.28
N PHE A 120 -2.03 -13.91 -7.36
CA PHE A 120 -1.07 -12.83 -7.19
C PHE A 120 -1.18 -12.18 -5.80
N GLU A 121 -0.05 -11.75 -5.26
CA GLU A 121 0.01 -10.88 -4.09
C GLU A 121 0.42 -9.47 -4.53
N VAL A 122 -0.32 -8.47 -4.07
CA VAL A 122 -0.09 -7.06 -4.42
C VAL A 122 1.02 -6.49 -3.58
N GLN A 123 2.04 -5.93 -4.22
CA GLN A 123 3.20 -5.31 -3.55
C GLN A 123 3.16 -3.78 -3.64
N GLN A 124 2.75 -3.23 -4.78
CA GLN A 124 2.65 -1.79 -4.98
C GLN A 124 1.50 -1.46 -5.92
N VAL A 125 0.79 -0.37 -5.63
CA VAL A 125 -0.26 0.17 -6.50
C VAL A 125 0.02 1.63 -6.80
N ALA A 126 0.08 1.97 -8.08
CA ALA A 126 0.01 3.34 -8.57
C ALA A 126 -1.38 3.54 -9.21
N LEU A 127 -2.29 4.11 -8.43
CA LEU A 127 -3.65 4.44 -8.86
C LEU A 127 -3.72 5.88 -9.38
N ASP A 128 -4.33 6.03 -10.55
CA ASP A 128 -4.63 7.30 -11.21
C ASP A 128 -6.04 7.24 -11.83
N GLY A 129 -7.03 7.79 -11.12
CA GLY A 129 -8.43 7.72 -11.50
C GLY A 129 -8.90 6.28 -11.72
N GLU A 130 -9.34 5.98 -12.94
CA GLU A 130 -9.86 4.67 -13.35
C GLU A 130 -8.76 3.71 -13.83
N ARG A 131 -7.47 4.05 -13.69
CA ARG A 131 -6.35 3.19 -14.09
C ARG A 131 -5.46 2.88 -12.89
N ALA A 132 -5.00 1.65 -12.81
CA ALA A 132 -4.01 1.23 -11.83
C ALA A 132 -2.85 0.51 -12.53
N ILE A 133 -1.62 0.87 -12.17
CA ILE A 133 -0.42 0.10 -12.45
C ILE A 133 -0.03 -0.60 -11.16
N VAL A 134 0.05 -1.93 -11.19
CA VAL A 134 0.25 -2.75 -9.99
C VAL A 134 1.48 -3.62 -10.16
N GLN A 135 2.36 -3.61 -9.17
CA GLN A 135 3.42 -4.61 -9.05
C GLN A 135 2.92 -5.75 -8.18
N VAL A 136 3.01 -6.97 -8.69
CA VAL A 136 2.58 -8.18 -8.00
C VAL A 136 3.69 -9.22 -7.96
N THR A 137 3.61 -10.13 -7.00
CA THR A 137 4.34 -11.39 -6.99
C THR A 137 3.39 -12.55 -7.22
N GLY A 138 3.83 -13.59 -7.92
CA GLY A 138 3.10 -14.86 -7.98
C GLY A 138 3.35 -15.69 -6.71
N GLY A 139 2.40 -16.55 -6.33
CA GLY A 139 2.53 -17.42 -5.16
C GLY A 139 3.88 -18.14 -5.09
N ASN A 140 4.63 -17.91 -4.01
CA ASN A 140 5.97 -18.44 -3.72
C ASN A 140 7.13 -17.92 -4.60
N THR A 141 6.96 -16.80 -5.30
CA THR A 141 8.02 -16.17 -6.09
C THR A 141 8.31 -14.76 -5.60
N ALA A 142 9.59 -14.35 -5.63
CA ALA A 142 10.00 -12.95 -5.40
C ALA A 142 10.03 -12.12 -6.69
N VAL A 143 9.51 -12.66 -7.81
CA VAL A 143 9.56 -12.00 -9.12
C VAL A 143 8.42 -10.99 -9.21
N LEU A 144 8.79 -9.71 -9.26
CA LEU A 144 7.83 -8.62 -9.49
C LEU A 144 7.38 -8.61 -10.95
N THR A 145 6.07 -8.70 -11.13
CA THR A 145 5.39 -8.55 -12.43
C THR A 145 4.51 -7.31 -12.40
N GLN A 146 4.60 -6.49 -13.43
CA GLN A 146 3.73 -5.33 -13.58
C GLN A 146 2.45 -5.71 -14.32
N LEU A 147 1.31 -5.37 -13.75
CA LEU A 147 -0.01 -5.51 -14.36
C LEU A 147 -0.66 -4.13 -14.52
N THR A 148 -1.44 -3.94 -15.58
CA THR A 148 -2.30 -2.76 -15.74
C THR A 148 -3.75 -3.16 -15.54
N LEU A 149 -4.48 -2.38 -14.75
CA LEU A 149 -5.91 -2.56 -14.54
C LEU A 149 -6.67 -1.28 -14.90
N VAL A 150 -7.92 -1.47 -15.33
CA VAL A 150 -8.87 -0.39 -15.59
C VAL A 150 -10.13 -0.65 -14.77
N GLN A 151 -10.68 0.40 -14.18
CA GLN A 151 -11.90 0.36 -13.39
C GLN A 151 -13.10 0.69 -14.28
N THR A 152 -14.07 -0.20 -14.33
CA THR A 152 -15.40 0.06 -14.91
C THR A 152 -16.43 0.00 -13.81
N GLY A 153 -16.98 1.16 -13.41
CA GLY A 153 -17.87 1.25 -12.26
C GLY A 153 -17.12 0.97 -10.94
N GLN A 154 -17.48 -0.11 -10.23
CA GLN A 154 -16.79 -0.54 -9.00
C GLN A 154 -15.84 -1.73 -9.20
N SER A 155 -15.73 -2.22 -10.44
CA SER A 155 -14.98 -3.43 -10.77
C SER A 155 -13.70 -3.09 -11.50
N TRP A 156 -12.60 -3.68 -11.05
CA TRP A 156 -11.32 -3.68 -11.77
C TRP A 156 -11.27 -4.83 -12.76
N THR A 157 -10.66 -4.61 -13.91
CA THR A 157 -10.33 -5.65 -14.89
C THR A 157 -8.89 -5.48 -15.37
N LEU A 158 -8.22 -6.59 -15.68
CA LEU A 158 -6.91 -6.53 -16.33
C LEU A 158 -7.05 -5.89 -17.71
N SER A 159 -6.20 -4.91 -17.98
CA SER A 159 -5.97 -4.38 -19.32
C SER A 159 -4.72 -5.03 -19.89
N ASN A 160 -4.85 -5.56 -21.11
CA ASN A 160 -3.69 -5.93 -21.93
C ASN A 160 -2.88 -4.67 -22.32
#